data_AF-A0A1I5F2V2-F1
#
_entry.id   AF-A0A1I5F2V2-F1
#
_cell.length_a   1.000
_cell.length_b   1.000
_cell.length_c   1.000
_cell.angle_alpha   90.00
_cell.angle_beta   90.00
_cell.angle_gamma   90.00
#
_symmetry.space_group_name_H-M   'P 1'
#
loop_
_entity.id
_entity.type
_entity.pdbx_description
1 polymer ?
#
loop_
_entity_poly.entity_id
_entity_poly.type
_entity_poly.pdbx_seq_one_letter_code
_entity_poly.pdbx_strand_id
1 'polypeptide(L)' 'MEPGIINQAIQKLCIAEGKEVNEVIQYLKLKYRIDIDPLVLQKRIDKLMNKGKAVA' A
#
# COMPACT_ATOMS: atom_id res chain seq x y z
N MET A 1 -0.06 -2.43 17.72
CA MET A 1 -0.48 -3.29 16.61
C MET A 1 0.45 -2.99 15.46
N GLU A 2 1.37 -3.91 15.13
CA GLU A 2 2.33 -3.67 14.06
C GLU A 2 1.57 -3.39 12.75
N PRO A 3 1.93 -2.31 12.02
CA PRO A 3 1.34 -2.09 10.71
C PRO A 3 1.76 -3.28 9.84
N GLY A 4 0.78 -4.07 9.38
CA GLY A 4 1.07 -5.20 8.50
C GLY A 4 1.94 -4.77 7.32
N ILE A 5 2.80 -5.65 6.84
CA ILE A 5 3.82 -5.36 5.80
C ILE A 5 3.24 -4.61 4.58
N ILE A 6 1.99 -4.91 4.22
CA ILE A 6 1.25 -4.24 3.14
C ILE A 6 1.05 -2.75 3.45
N ASN A 7 0.67 -2.40 4.68
CA ASN A 7 0.47 -1.02 5.12
C ASN A 7 1.78 -0.23 5.09
N GLN A 8 2.89 -0.86 5.50
CA GLN A 8 4.21 -0.24 5.42
C GLN A 8 4.67 -0.05 3.98
N ALA A 9 4.45 -1.04 3.11
CA ALA A 9 4.76 -0.94 1.69
C ALA A 9 3.94 0.18 1.02
N ILE A 10 2.65 0.28 1.34
CA ILE A 10 1.79 1.36 0.84
C ILE A 10 2.27 2.72 1.32
N GLN A 11 2.53 2.91 2.62
CA GLN A 11 3.02 4.20 3.11
C GLN A 11 4.36 4.56 2.49
N LYS A 12 5.29 3.62 2.39
CA LYS A 12 6.61 3.91 1.83
C LYS A 12 6.53 4.22 0.33
N LEU A 13 5.82 3.41 -0.45
CA LEU A 13 5.82 3.53 -1.90
C LEU A 13 4.78 4.54 -2.40
N CYS A 14 3.53 4.48 -1.93
CA CYS A 14 2.50 5.44 -2.36
C CYS A 14 2.65 6.80 -1.68
N ILE A 15 2.88 6.87 -0.35
CA ILE A 15 2.90 8.16 0.36
C ILE A 15 4.27 8.84 0.24
N ALA A 16 5.38 8.11 0.42
CA ALA A 16 6.71 8.74 0.38
C ALA A 16 7.30 8.87 -1.03
N GLU A 17 7.03 7.91 -1.93
CA GLU A 17 7.58 7.91 -3.29
C GLU A 17 6.56 8.27 -4.38
N GLY A 18 5.26 8.37 -4.06
CA GLY A 18 4.22 8.68 -5.05
C GLY A 18 3.98 7.57 -6.09
N LYS A 19 4.39 6.33 -5.79
CA LYS A 19 4.27 5.20 -6.71
C LYS A 19 2.85 4.69 -6.85
N GLU A 20 2.55 4.16 -8.02
CA GLU A 20 1.25 3.56 -8.33
C GLU A 20 1.07 2.18 -7.69
N VAL A 21 -0.18 1.74 -7.58
CA VAL A 21 -0.58 0.45 -6.99
C VAL A 21 0.24 -0.71 -7.57
N ASN A 22 0.48 -0.71 -8.89
CA ASN A 22 1.16 -1.80 -9.58
C ASN A 22 2.62 -1.98 -9.11
N GLU A 23 3.32 -0.88 -8.86
CA GLU A 23 4.68 -0.88 -8.29
C GLU A 23 4.68 -1.45 -6.86
N VAL A 24 3.64 -1.15 -6.09
CA VAL A 24 3.49 -1.69 -4.73
C VAL A 24 3.24 -3.20 -4.76
N ILE A 25 2.44 -3.70 -5.72
CA ILE A 25 2.24 -5.14 -5.93
C ILE A 25 3.55 -5.82 -6.32
N GLN A 26 4.27 -5.27 -7.30
CA GLN A 26 5.57 -5.77 -7.75
C GLN A 26 6.56 -5.85 -6.58
N TYR A 27 6.63 -4.79 -5.77
CA TYR A 27 7.50 -4.76 -4.59
C TYR A 27 7.10 -5.80 -3.53
N LEU A 28 5.80 -5.93 -3.24
CA LEU A 28 5.29 -6.93 -2.30
C LEU A 28 5.60 -8.36 -2.78
N LYS A 29 5.47 -8.61 -4.08
CA LYS A 29 5.77 -9.89 -4.71
C LYS A 29 7.27 -10.20 -4.70
N LEU A 30 8.11 -9.25 -5.07
CA LEU A 30 9.57 -9.46 -5.16
C LEU A 30 10.22 -9.56 -3.80
N LYS A 31 9.85 -8.68 -2.87
CA LYS A 31 10.53 -8.57 -1.57
C LYS A 31 9.93 -9.47 -0.50
N TYR A 32 8.61 -9.62 -0.49
CA TYR A 32 7.90 -10.35 0.56
C TYR A 32 7.23 -11.63 0.06
N ARG A 33 7.31 -11.92 -1.25
CA ARG A 33 6.59 -13.04 -1.89
C ARG A 33 5.09 -13.02 -1.60
N ILE A 34 4.53 -11.83 -1.43
CA ILE A 34 3.10 -11.61 -1.22
C ILE A 34 2.49 -11.36 -2.59
N ASP A 35 1.65 -12.29 -3.04
CA ASP A 35 0.79 -12.08 -4.19
C ASP A 35 -0.53 -11.52 -3.66
N ILE A 36 -0.80 -10.25 -3.98
CA ILE A 36 -2.02 -9.55 -3.58
C ILE A 36 -2.76 -9.11 -4.82
N ASP A 37 -4.07 -9.32 -4.81
CA ASP A 37 -4.91 -8.90 -5.90
C ASP A 37 -4.88 -7.36 -6.05
N PRO A 38 -4.70 -6.82 -7.27
CA PRO A 38 -4.64 -5.39 -7.51
C PRO A 38 -5.89 -4.65 -7.00
N LEU A 39 -7.08 -5.23 -7.13
CA LEU A 39 -8.31 -4.61 -6.64
C LEU A 39 -8.35 -4.53 -5.10
N VAL A 40 -7.82 -5.56 -4.43
CA VAL A 40 -7.73 -5.60 -2.96
C VAL A 40 -6.71 -4.58 -2.47
N LEU A 41 -5.54 -4.49 -3.11
CA LEU A 41 -4.52 -3.51 -2.74
C LEU A 41 -5.00 -2.09 -3.00
N GLN A 42 -5.63 -1.83 -4.14
CA GLN A 42 -6.18 -0.52 -4.50
C GLN A 42 -7.26 -0.07 -3.50
N LYS A 43 -8.20 -0.94 -3.13
CA LYS A 43 -9.19 -0.64 -2.07
C LYS A 43 -8.54 -0.31 -0.73
N ARG A 44 -7.43 -0.97 -0.40
CA ARG A 44 -6.68 -0.72 0.84
C ARG A 44 -5.97 0.63 0.81
N ILE A 45 -5.33 0.96 -0.32
CA ILE A 45 -4.64 2.23 -0.54
C ILE A 45 -5.65 3.38 -0.47
N ASP A 46 -6.78 3.25 -1.16
CA ASP A 46 -7.87 4.23 -1.11
C ASP A 46 -8.36 4.45 0.31
N LYS A 47 -8.62 3.36 1.06
CA LYS A 47 -9.02 3.44 2.46
C LYS A 47 -7.97 4.10 3.34
N LEU A 48 -6.68 3.91 3.08
CA LEU A 48 -5.59 4.55 3.82
C LEU A 48 -5.45 6.03 3.49
N MET A 49 -5.50 6.39 2.21
CA MET A 49 -5.44 7.79 1.77
C MET A 49 -6.65 8.58 2.26
N ASN A 50 -7.83 7.99 2.21
CA ASN A 50 -9.08 8.62 2.64
C ASN A 50 -9.12 8.76 4.17
N LYS A 51 -8.64 7.76 4.91
CA LYS A 51 -8.52 7.83 6.38
C LYS A 51 -7.43 8.81 6.85
N GLY A 52 -6.39 9.04 6.05
CA GLY A 52 -5.36 10.05 6.30
C GLY A 52 -5.83 11.49 6.07
N LYS A 53 -6.84 11.72 5.21
CA LYS A 53 -7.44 13.06 5.01
C LYS A 53 -8.35 13.53 6.14
N ALA A 54 -8.78 12.63 7.04
CA ALA A 54 -9.58 12.98 8.20
C ALA A 54 -8.75 13.48 9.40
N VAL A 55 -7.42 13.52 9.27
CA VAL A 55 -6.48 14.14 10.20
C VAL A 55 -5.67 15.21 9.46
N ALA A 56 -6.38 16.15 8.83
CA ALA A 56 -5.84 17.41 8.34
C ALA A 56 -6.49 18.56 9.11
#